data_AF-A0A2X2JZZ4-F1
#
_entry.id   AF-A0A2X2JZZ4-F1
#
_cell.length_a   1.000
_cell.length_b   1.000
_cell.length_c   1.000
_cell.angle_alpha   90.00
_cell.angle_beta   90.00
_cell.angle_gamma   90.00
#
_symmetry.space_group_name_H-M   'P 1'
#
loop_
_entity.id
_entity.type
_entity.pdbx_description
1 polymer ?
#
loop_
_entity_poly.entity_id
_entity_poly.type
_entity_poly.pdbx_seq_one_letter_code
_entity_poly.pdbx_strand_id
1 'polypeptide(L)'
;MNKNIIIKSIAALTILTSVTGVGTTMVEGIQQTAKAEHNVKLIKNTNVAPYNGIVSIGSGTGFIVGKNTIVTNKHVVAGMEIGAHIIAHPNGEYNNGGFYKVKKIVRYAGKEDIAILHVEDKAVHPKK
;
A
#
# COMPACT_ATOMS: atom_id res chain seq x y z
N MET A 1 -50.30 -35.05 6.79
CA MET A 1 -49.23 -34.04 6.99
C MET A 1 -48.91 -33.44 5.64
N ASN A 2 -49.27 -32.18 5.43
CA ASN A 2 -49.51 -31.60 4.11
C ASN A 2 -48.20 -31.12 3.47
N LYS A 3 -47.81 -31.70 2.32
CA LYS A 3 -46.56 -31.43 1.58
C LYS A 3 -46.42 -29.99 1.04
N ASN A 4 -47.39 -29.12 1.34
CA ASN A 4 -47.47 -27.73 0.88
C ASN A 4 -46.81 -26.68 1.79
N ILE A 5 -46.35 -27.04 2.99
CA ILE A 5 -45.70 -26.07 3.91
C ILE A 5 -44.23 -25.82 3.53
N ILE A 6 -43.53 -26.85 3.02
CA ILE A 6 -42.11 -26.75 2.63
C ILE A 6 -41.93 -25.94 1.34
N ILE A 7 -42.84 -26.12 0.36
CA ILE A 7 -42.74 -25.44 -0.95
C ILE A 7 -42.98 -23.93 -0.85
N LYS A 8 -43.91 -23.49 0.01
CA LYS A 8 -44.17 -22.05 0.24
C LYS A 8 -43.01 -21.34 0.95
N SER A 9 -42.23 -22.06 1.74
CA SER A 9 -41.07 -21.49 2.45
C SER A 9 -39.86 -21.30 1.52
N ILE A 10 -39.68 -22.17 0.52
CA ILE A 10 -38.59 -22.04 -0.47
C ILE A 10 -38.87 -20.89 -1.45
N ALA A 11 -40.11 -20.73 -1.93
CA ALA A 11 -40.44 -19.62 -2.84
C ALA A 11 -40.31 -18.23 -2.17
N ALA A 12 -40.59 -18.12 -0.86
CA ALA A 12 -40.38 -16.88 -0.11
C ALA A 12 -38.89 -16.54 0.08
N LEU A 13 -38.03 -17.56 0.26
CA LEU A 13 -36.58 -17.36 0.35
C LEU A 13 -35.97 -16.89 -0.97
N THR A 14 -36.54 -17.28 -2.12
CA THR A 14 -36.09 -16.85 -3.46
C THR A 14 -36.56 -15.44 -3.83
N ILE A 15 -37.69 -14.95 -3.28
CA ILE A 15 -38.11 -13.56 -3.48
C ILE A 15 -37.29 -12.62 -2.58
N LEU A 16 -36.99 -12.99 -1.34
CA LEU A 16 -36.16 -12.17 -0.47
C LEU A 16 -34.73 -11.98 -1.03
N THR A 17 -34.20 -12.94 -1.79
CA THR A 17 -32.91 -12.82 -2.49
C THR A 17 -32.99 -12.10 -3.86
N SER A 18 -34.18 -11.86 -4.41
CA SER A 18 -34.35 -11.17 -5.70
C SER A 18 -34.88 -9.73 -5.58
N VAL A 19 -35.49 -9.34 -4.45
CA VAL A 19 -35.69 -7.90 -4.11
C VAL A 19 -34.48 -7.31 -3.37
N THR A 20 -33.52 -8.15 -2.96
CA THR A 20 -32.13 -7.74 -2.66
C THR A 20 -31.21 -7.98 -3.86
N GLY A 21 -31.81 -8.14 -5.04
CA GLY A 21 -31.12 -8.11 -6.31
C GLY A 21 -30.29 -6.84 -6.44
N VAL A 22 -28.98 -7.04 -6.40
CA VAL A 22 -28.02 -6.31 -7.21
C VAL A 22 -28.06 -4.80 -7.00
N GLY A 23 -27.89 -4.44 -5.73
CA GLY A 23 -27.61 -3.08 -5.30
C GLY A 23 -26.57 -3.06 -4.20
N THR A 24 -25.64 -4.03 -4.18
CA THR A 24 -24.33 -3.67 -3.67
C THR A 24 -23.83 -2.60 -4.64
N THR A 25 -24.09 -1.34 -4.28
CA THR A 25 -22.97 -0.43 -4.14
C THR A 25 -21.96 -1.21 -3.31
N MET A 26 -21.19 -2.06 -4.00
CA MET A 26 -19.81 -2.25 -3.65
C MET A 26 -19.35 -0.81 -3.65
N VAL A 27 -19.40 -0.18 -2.48
CA VAL A 27 -18.48 0.87 -2.17
C VAL A 27 -17.18 0.19 -2.53
N GLU A 28 -16.68 0.49 -3.73
CA GLU A 28 -15.26 0.42 -4.02
C GLU A 28 -14.67 1.32 -2.94
N GLY A 29 -14.59 0.80 -1.71
CA GLY A 29 -13.66 1.27 -0.71
C GLY A 29 -12.38 1.11 -1.49
N ILE A 30 -11.88 2.26 -1.94
CA ILE A 30 -10.90 2.38 -3.01
C ILE A 30 -9.71 1.54 -2.56
N GLN A 31 -9.74 0.25 -2.88
CA GLN A 31 -8.61 -0.61 -2.78
C GLN A 31 -7.80 -0.15 -3.96
N GLN A 32 -6.90 0.78 -3.69
CA GLN A 32 -5.80 1.14 -4.58
C GLN A 32 -4.83 -0.05 -4.69
N THR A 33 -5.35 -1.26 -4.86
CA THR A 33 -4.57 -2.40 -5.30
C THR A 33 -4.32 -2.14 -6.77
N ALA A 34 -3.08 -1.77 -7.12
CA ALA A 34 -2.68 -1.67 -8.51
C ALA A 34 -3.10 -2.96 -9.23
N LYS A 35 -3.93 -2.85 -10.28
CA LYS A 35 -4.38 -3.99 -11.10
C LYS A 35 -3.19 -4.59 -11.86
N ALA A 36 -2.39 -5.38 -11.17
CA ALA A 36 -1.17 -5.97 -11.70
C ALA A 36 -1.35 -7.45 -12.07
N GLU A 37 -2.55 -8.01 -11.94
CA GLU A 37 -2.77 -9.46 -11.77
C GLU A 37 -2.19 -10.37 -12.89
N HIS A 38 -1.78 -9.85 -14.05
CA HIS A 38 -1.22 -10.68 -15.14
C HIS A 38 0.11 -10.18 -15.73
N ASN A 39 0.70 -9.08 -15.22
CA ASN A 39 1.95 -8.50 -15.76
C ASN A 39 2.97 -8.14 -14.67
N VAL A 40 2.99 -8.88 -13.54
CA VAL A 40 4.02 -8.70 -12.50
C VAL A 40 5.27 -9.48 -12.86
N LYS A 41 6.43 -8.81 -12.80
CA LYS A 41 7.74 -9.44 -12.85
C LYS A 41 8.49 -9.16 -11.56
N LEU A 42 9.02 -10.20 -10.94
CA LEU A 42 9.90 -10.07 -9.79
C LEU A 42 11.23 -9.44 -10.22
N ILE A 43 11.59 -8.33 -9.59
CA ILE A 43 12.86 -7.65 -9.83
C ILE A 43 13.98 -8.40 -9.12
N LYS A 44 14.98 -8.87 -9.88
CA LYS A 44 16.11 -9.65 -9.35
C LYS A 44 17.27 -8.81 -8.85
N ASN A 45 17.45 -7.60 -9.39
CA ASN A 45 18.48 -6.67 -8.96
C ASN A 45 17.89 -5.29 -8.70
N THR A 46 17.78 -4.92 -7.43
CA THR A 46 17.24 -3.62 -6.99
C THR A 46 18.33 -2.55 -6.84
N ASN A 47 19.62 -2.90 -7.01
CA ASN A 47 20.74 -1.96 -6.86
C ASN A 47 20.98 -1.08 -8.10
N VAL A 48 20.20 -1.25 -9.16
CA VAL A 48 20.33 -0.52 -10.43
C VAL A 48 19.09 0.34 -10.68
N ALA A 49 19.25 1.40 -11.46
CA ALA A 49 18.12 2.22 -11.91
C ALA A 49 17.15 1.40 -12.78
N PRO A 50 15.82 1.63 -12.68
CA PRO A 50 15.14 2.61 -11.82
C PRO A 50 14.90 2.13 -10.38
N TYR A 51 15.19 0.86 -10.07
CA TYR A 51 14.81 0.20 -8.83
C TYR A 51 15.55 0.71 -7.59
N ASN A 52 16.78 1.20 -7.76
CA ASN A 52 17.54 1.83 -6.68
C ASN A 52 16.93 3.17 -6.23
N GLY A 53 15.96 3.72 -6.98
CA GLY A 53 15.14 4.87 -6.59
C GLY A 53 13.96 4.53 -5.69
N ILE A 54 13.67 3.24 -5.45
CA ILE A 54 12.52 2.79 -4.64
C ILE A 54 12.95 2.56 -3.18
N VAL A 55 12.07 2.86 -2.23
CA VAL A 55 12.31 2.64 -0.79
C VAL A 55 11.14 1.90 -0.15
N SER A 56 11.45 1.12 0.88
CA SER A 56 10.44 0.51 1.77
C SER A 56 10.23 1.40 3.00
N ILE A 57 8.97 1.66 3.34
CA ILE A 57 8.53 2.58 4.39
C ILE A 57 7.45 1.87 5.22
N GLY A 58 7.82 1.34 6.39
CA GLY A 58 6.88 0.52 7.18
C GLY A 58 6.33 -0.64 6.35
N SER A 59 5.00 -0.70 6.19
CA SER A 59 4.31 -1.68 5.33
C SER A 59 4.04 -1.20 3.89
N GLY A 60 4.55 -0.02 3.51
CA GLY A 60 4.32 0.59 2.21
C GLY A 60 5.61 0.91 1.44
N THR A 61 5.45 1.70 0.38
CA THR A 61 6.51 2.02 -0.59
C THR A 61 6.61 3.53 -0.78
N GLY A 62 7.80 4.01 -1.12
CA GLY A 62 8.03 5.35 -1.64
C GLY A 62 9.11 5.35 -2.71
N PHE A 63 9.40 6.51 -3.27
CA PHE A 63 10.47 6.66 -4.25
C PHE A 63 11.17 8.02 -4.14
N ILE A 64 12.44 8.04 -4.51
CA ILE A 64 13.34 9.19 -4.43
C ILE A 64 13.04 10.15 -5.59
N VAL A 65 12.85 11.43 -5.28
CA VAL A 65 12.60 12.49 -6.28
C VAL A 65 13.65 13.59 -6.28
N GLY A 66 14.61 13.54 -5.35
CA GLY A 66 15.66 14.52 -5.22
C GLY A 66 16.56 14.23 -4.02
N LYS A 67 17.52 15.12 -3.77
CA LYS A 67 18.47 14.97 -2.66
C LYS A 67 17.71 14.78 -1.35
N ASN A 68 17.91 13.62 -0.72
CA ASN A 68 17.34 13.26 0.58
C ASN A 68 15.81 13.41 0.66
N THR A 69 15.12 13.30 -0.47
CA THR A 69 13.69 13.61 -0.62
C THR A 69 12.96 12.45 -1.27
N ILE A 70 11.94 11.93 -0.58
CA ILE A 70 11.15 10.77 -0.98
C ILE A 70 9.67 11.15 -1.04
N VAL A 71 8.96 10.66 -2.06
CA VAL A 71 7.50 10.74 -2.17
C VAL A 71 6.87 9.41 -1.77
N THR A 72 5.76 9.48 -1.04
CA THR A 72 4.90 8.35 -0.67
C THR A 72 3.47 8.86 -0.43
N ASN A 73 2.57 8.00 0.06
CA ASN A 73 1.19 8.37 0.41
C ASN A 73 1.07 8.78 1.88
N LYS A 74 0.04 9.56 2.22
CA LYS A 74 -0.25 9.95 3.62
C LYS A 74 -0.59 8.74 4.48
N HIS A 75 -1.32 7.76 3.92
CA HIS A 75 -1.68 6.55 4.66
C HIS A 75 -0.46 5.68 5.02
N VAL A 76 0.59 5.66 4.18
CA VAL A 76 1.85 4.95 4.45
C VAL A 76 2.57 5.53 5.67
N VAL A 77 2.48 6.85 5.85
CA VAL A 77 3.15 7.57 6.95
C VAL A 77 2.17 7.98 8.05
N ALA A 78 0.99 7.36 8.12
CA ALA A 78 0.03 7.60 9.20
C ALA A 78 0.63 7.09 10.52
N GLY A 79 0.69 7.95 11.55
CA GLY A 79 1.33 7.61 12.82
C GLY A 79 2.86 7.54 12.80
N MET A 80 3.51 7.82 11.66
CA MET A 80 4.97 7.89 11.60
C MET A 80 5.50 9.15 12.28
N GLU A 81 6.55 8.98 13.07
CA GLU A 81 7.28 10.05 13.75
C GLU A 81 8.67 10.30 13.13
N ILE A 82 9.23 11.48 13.42
CA ILE A 82 10.63 11.79 13.11
C ILE A 82 11.51 10.78 13.85
N GLY A 83 12.46 10.20 13.12
CA GLY A 83 13.36 9.18 13.64
C GLY A 83 13.03 7.76 13.21
N ALA A 84 11.87 7.53 12.59
CA ALA A 84 11.57 6.27 11.92
C ALA A 84 12.64 5.92 10.86
N HIS A 85 12.84 4.63 10.62
CA HIS A 85 13.76 4.15 9.60
C HIS A 85 13.03 3.80 8.31
N ILE A 86 13.65 4.12 7.18
CA ILE A 86 13.29 3.61 5.86
C ILE A 86 14.42 2.74 5.33
N ILE A 87 14.12 1.86 4.37
CA ILE A 87 15.09 0.94 3.78
C ILE A 87 15.23 1.26 2.29
N ALA A 88 16.44 1.56 1.85
CA ALA A 88 16.71 1.85 0.44
C ALA A 88 16.71 0.56 -0.39
N HIS A 89 15.79 0.48 -1.37
CA HIS A 89 15.70 -0.57 -2.40
C HIS A 89 16.00 -2.02 -1.93
N PRO A 90 15.33 -2.52 -0.87
CA PRO A 90 15.60 -3.84 -0.34
C PRO A 90 15.27 -4.94 -1.36
N ASN A 91 16.06 -6.02 -1.32
CA ASN A 91 15.81 -7.28 -2.00
C ASN A 91 16.04 -8.42 -0.99
N GLY A 92 14.99 -8.79 -0.28
CA GLY A 92 15.09 -9.58 0.95
C GLY A 92 15.53 -8.73 2.14
N GLU A 93 15.84 -9.39 3.26
CA GLU A 93 16.07 -8.72 4.55
C GLU A 93 17.42 -7.99 4.64
N TYR A 94 18.47 -8.54 4.01
CA TYR A 94 19.85 -8.09 4.23
C TYR A 94 20.48 -7.33 3.05
N ASN A 95 19.95 -7.48 1.83
CA ASN A 95 20.48 -6.80 0.64
C ASN A 95 19.69 -5.51 0.37
N ASN A 96 20.28 -4.37 0.72
CA ASN A 96 19.65 -3.05 0.56
C ASN A 96 20.72 -1.95 0.39
N GLY A 97 20.28 -0.71 0.16
CA GLY A 97 21.10 0.50 0.04
C GLY A 97 21.38 1.21 1.37
N GLY A 98 21.03 0.59 2.49
CA GLY A 98 21.15 1.15 3.83
C GLY A 98 19.81 1.53 4.47
N PHE A 99 19.88 1.73 5.79
CA PHE A 99 18.79 2.23 6.62
C PHE A 99 18.97 3.72 6.86
N TYR A 100 17.95 4.52 6.57
CA TYR A 100 18.01 5.98 6.72
C TYR A 100 16.95 6.48 7.68
N LYS A 101 17.33 7.45 8.51
CA LYS A 101 16.46 8.05 9.50
C LYS A 101 15.61 9.17 8.88
N VAL A 102 14.30 9.14 9.09
CA VAL A 102 13.40 10.23 8.70
C VAL A 102 13.66 11.45 9.59
N LYS A 103 13.91 12.61 8.98
CA LYS A 103 14.14 13.87 9.69
C LYS A 103 13.00 14.88 9.55
N LYS A 104 12.18 14.76 8.52
CA LYS A 104 11.00 15.61 8.30
C LYS A 104 9.92 14.86 7.54
N ILE A 105 8.66 15.11 7.91
CA ILE A 105 7.47 14.58 7.23
C ILE A 105 6.63 15.78 6.81
N VAL A 106 6.30 15.89 5.52
CA VAL A 106 5.48 16.95 4.94
C VAL A 106 4.29 16.31 4.26
N ARG A 107 3.14 16.28 4.94
CA ARG A 107 1.89 15.80 4.37
C ARG A 107 1.29 16.91 3.51
N TYR A 108 0.83 16.58 2.31
CA TYR A 108 0.21 17.58 1.44
C TYR A 108 -1.08 18.12 2.06
N ALA A 109 -1.27 19.44 2.02
CA ALA A 109 -2.41 20.10 2.66
C ALA A 109 -3.75 19.86 1.94
N GLY A 110 -3.70 19.56 0.63
CA GLY A 110 -4.88 19.20 -0.15
C GLY A 110 -5.44 17.82 0.22
N LYS A 111 -6.48 17.39 -0.50
CA LYS A 111 -7.17 16.10 -0.24
C LYS A 111 -6.38 14.89 -0.76
N GLU A 112 -5.49 15.11 -1.72
CA GLU A 112 -4.73 14.08 -2.42
C GLU A 112 -3.83 13.32 -1.43
N ASP A 113 -3.73 12.01 -1.64
CA ASP A 113 -3.03 11.09 -0.74
C ASP A 113 -1.54 11.06 -1.05
N ILE A 114 -0.85 12.16 -0.76
CA ILE A 114 0.58 12.33 -1.02
C ILE A 114 1.29 13.00 0.17
N ALA A 115 2.50 12.52 0.44
CA ALA A 115 3.39 13.04 1.46
C ALA A 115 4.85 13.00 0.97
N ILE A 116 5.65 13.93 1.48
CA ILE A 116 7.09 13.99 1.27
C ILE A 116 7.79 13.63 2.59
N LEU A 117 8.80 12.78 2.50
CA LEU A 117 9.75 12.51 3.57
C LEU A 117 11.10 13.12 3.22
N HIS A 118 11.74 13.76 4.19
CA HIS A 118 13.17 14.02 4.14
C HIS A 118 13.89 13.07 5.08
N VAL A 119 15.03 12.57 4.63
CA VAL A 119 15.89 11.67 5.42
C VAL A 119 17.24 12.32 5.75
N GLU A 120 17.90 11.78 6.76
CA GLU A 120 19.31 12.05 6.98
C GLU A 120 20.16 11.46 5.85
N ASP A 121 21.26 12.16 5.53
CA ASP A 121 22.20 11.73 4.49
C ASP A 121 23.04 10.52 4.94
N LYS A 122 23.38 10.50 6.23
CA LYS A 122 24.16 9.44 6.85
C LYS A 122 23.25 8.26 7.20
N ALA A 123 23.57 7.08 6.68
CA ALA A 123 22.90 5.84 7.02
C ALA A 123 23.16 5.41 8.47
N VAL A 124 22.19 4.75 9.11
CA VAL A 124 22.28 4.21 10.48
C VAL A 124 23.12 2.93 10.51
N HIS A 125 22.97 2.09 9.49
CA HIS A 125 23.83 0.95 9.23
C HIS A 125 24.39 1.09 7.82
N PRO A 126 25.61 1.65 7.64
CA PRO A 126 26.23 1.69 6.33
C PRO A 126 26.41 0.25 5.82
N LYS A 127 26.21 0.07 4.51
CA LYS A 127 26.52 -1.19 3.81
C LYS A 127 27.97 -1.56 4.15
N LYS A 128 28.19 -2.76 4.69
CA LYS A 128 29.54 -3.32 4.80
C LYS A 128 30.09 -3.63 3.42
#